data_AF-A0A5C6BWR3-F1
#
_entry.id   AF-A0A5C6BWR3-F1
#
_cell.length_a   1.000
_cell.length_b   1.000
_cell.length_c   1.000
_cell.angle_alpha   90.00
_cell.angle_beta   90.00
_cell.angle_gamma   90.00
#
_symmetry.space_group_name_H-M   'P 1'
#
loop_
_entity.id
_entity.type
_entity.pdbx_description
1 polymer ?
#
loop_
_entity_poly.entity_id
_entity_poly.type
_entity_poly.pdbx_seq_one_letter_code
_entity_poly.pdbx_strand_id
1 'polypeptide(L)'
;MNSADEVVSADTHRWVTDSPLRIADVPIHATFAEAFDMKMTRLIITAADQEWCDAAAAAMVGFGTSVIACGVEIAVERRLLASETPDGRPGVAILAFAVSGKELEKQIPRRAGQCVLTCPTTALYAGLDGGPTVYPNRVPLGKTLRYFGDGYQISKQLQPPQASGDNPTTENAVRYWRIPVMDGEFVCQHDCGRTEAIGGGNFILLGRSIEAVSVACRAAIAAISPMHGVITPFPGGATRSGSKVGSKYAALFASTNEAFCPALRELAQTELPAETTAVLEVVIDGMSFGEIASAISVGISAACNAVGNGGLVGVTAGNYGGKLGRHHFRLHDVLAETRS
;
A
#
# COMPACT_ATOMS: atom_id res chain seq x y z
N MET A 1 -20.75 -20.87 -39.68
CA MET A 1 -19.63 -21.46 -38.92
C MET A 1 -18.41 -20.53 -39.06
N ASN A 2 -18.57 -19.23 -38.73
CA ASN A 2 -17.59 -18.19 -39.05
C ASN A 2 -17.72 -16.91 -38.20
N SER A 3 -18.23 -16.99 -36.96
CA SER A 3 -18.44 -15.78 -36.12
C SER A 3 -17.68 -15.79 -34.78
N ALA A 4 -17.16 -16.95 -34.34
CA ALA A 4 -16.34 -17.03 -33.12
C ALA A 4 -14.87 -16.70 -33.42
N ASP A 5 -14.33 -17.22 -34.53
CA ASP A 5 -12.92 -17.01 -34.91
C ASP A 5 -12.62 -15.55 -35.32
N GLU A 6 -13.58 -14.83 -35.91
CA GLU A 6 -13.42 -13.41 -36.29
C GLU A 6 -13.42 -12.46 -35.08
N VAL A 7 -14.19 -12.76 -34.04
CA VAL A 7 -14.25 -11.94 -32.81
C VAL A 7 -13.02 -12.19 -31.94
N VAL A 8 -12.59 -13.45 -31.82
CA VAL A 8 -11.33 -13.81 -31.13
C VAL A 8 -10.14 -13.15 -31.82
N SER A 9 -10.10 -13.16 -33.16
CA SER A 9 -9.07 -12.49 -33.97
C SER A 9 -9.00 -10.98 -33.73
N ALA A 10 -10.14 -10.29 -33.63
CA ALA A 10 -10.20 -8.84 -33.44
C ALA A 10 -9.72 -8.38 -32.06
N ASP A 11 -10.03 -9.14 -31.00
CA ASP A 11 -9.65 -8.79 -29.61
C ASP A 11 -8.18 -9.11 -29.29
N THR A 12 -7.60 -10.19 -29.84
CA THR A 12 -6.13 -10.38 -29.81
C THR A 12 -5.38 -9.28 -30.55
N HIS A 13 -6.02 -8.67 -31.56
CA HIS A 13 -5.39 -7.62 -32.36
C HIS A 13 -5.12 -6.35 -31.53
N ARG A 14 -6.06 -5.91 -30.68
CA ARG A 14 -5.90 -4.72 -29.82
C ARG A 14 -4.67 -4.76 -28.92
N TRP A 15 -4.39 -5.90 -28.29
CA TRP A 15 -3.27 -6.02 -27.35
C TRP A 15 -1.90 -6.10 -28.05
N VAL A 16 -1.85 -6.67 -29.25
CA VAL A 16 -0.59 -6.92 -29.99
C VAL A 16 -0.20 -5.75 -30.89
N THR A 17 -1.13 -5.03 -31.51
CA THR A 17 -0.80 -3.89 -32.37
C THR A 17 -0.62 -2.56 -31.62
N ASP A 18 -1.26 -2.39 -30.45
CA ASP A 18 -1.26 -1.11 -29.72
C ASP A 18 -0.28 -1.07 -28.53
N SER A 19 0.56 -2.10 -28.37
CA SER A 19 1.54 -2.21 -27.26
C SER A 19 2.99 -2.26 -27.78
N PRO A 20 3.56 -1.15 -28.30
CA PRO A 20 4.95 -1.13 -28.77
C PRO A 20 5.97 -1.41 -27.66
N LEU A 21 5.63 -1.11 -26.40
CA LEU A 21 6.50 -1.35 -25.26
C LEU A 21 6.44 -2.82 -24.82
N ARG A 22 7.62 -3.42 -24.67
CA ARG A 22 7.81 -4.78 -24.14
C ARG A 22 8.89 -4.80 -23.06
N ILE A 23 8.73 -5.72 -22.11
CA ILE A 23 9.73 -6.06 -21.09
C ILE A 23 9.79 -7.59 -21.03
N ALA A 24 10.97 -8.19 -21.21
CA ALA A 24 11.13 -9.64 -21.32
C ALA A 24 10.12 -10.28 -22.31
N ASP A 25 9.94 -9.62 -23.46
CA ASP A 25 8.96 -9.93 -24.51
C ASP A 25 7.48 -9.88 -24.11
N VAL A 26 7.16 -9.57 -22.85
CA VAL A 26 5.79 -9.35 -22.36
C VAL A 26 5.30 -7.99 -22.87
N PRO A 27 4.17 -7.92 -23.58
CA PRO A 27 3.59 -6.65 -24.03
C PRO A 27 3.00 -5.86 -22.86
N ILE A 28 3.23 -4.55 -22.88
CA ILE A 28 2.66 -3.60 -21.92
C ILE A 28 1.58 -2.78 -22.62
N HIS A 29 0.35 -2.84 -22.14
CA HIS A 29 -0.77 -2.09 -22.72
C HIS A 29 -0.57 -0.58 -22.56
N ALA A 30 -0.81 0.18 -23.64
CA ALA A 30 -0.80 1.64 -23.66
C ALA A 30 -2.02 2.23 -22.94
N THR A 31 -2.06 2.07 -21.61
CA THR A 31 -3.13 2.54 -20.73
C THR A 31 -2.55 3.23 -19.49
N PHE A 32 -3.40 3.59 -18.53
CA PHE A 32 -3.00 4.18 -17.26
C PHE A 32 -3.73 3.56 -16.08
N ALA A 33 -3.07 3.61 -14.92
CA ALA A 33 -3.71 3.36 -13.63
C ALA A 33 -4.33 4.66 -13.11
N GLU A 34 -5.58 4.61 -12.62
CA GLU A 34 -6.27 5.76 -12.06
C GLU A 34 -6.33 5.69 -10.53
N ALA A 35 -5.71 6.67 -9.86
CA ALA A 35 -5.54 6.71 -8.42
C ALA A 35 -6.14 7.97 -7.79
N PHE A 36 -6.28 7.93 -6.47
CA PHE A 36 -7.12 8.82 -5.68
C PHE A 36 -6.33 9.56 -4.62
N ASP A 37 -6.79 10.76 -4.28
CA ASP A 37 -6.28 11.45 -3.10
C ASP A 37 -6.67 10.72 -1.84
N MET A 38 -5.70 10.57 -0.95
CA MET A 38 -5.87 10.00 0.37
C MET A 38 -5.15 10.83 1.41
N LYS A 39 -5.40 10.53 2.68
CA LYS A 39 -4.55 10.98 3.78
C LYS A 39 -3.71 9.80 4.22
N MET A 40 -2.47 10.08 4.61
CA MET A 40 -1.59 9.07 5.18
C MET A 40 -0.98 9.50 6.50
N THR A 41 -0.56 8.50 7.28
CA THR A 41 0.41 8.67 8.36
C THR A 41 1.43 7.54 8.29
N ARG A 42 2.58 7.75 8.93
CA ARG A 42 3.64 6.77 9.07
C ARG A 42 3.92 6.53 10.54
N LEU A 43 4.10 5.27 10.91
CA LEU A 43 4.34 4.82 12.28
C LEU A 43 5.59 3.97 12.33
N ILE A 44 6.26 3.98 13.48
CA ILE A 44 7.38 3.08 13.77
C ILE A 44 7.01 2.29 15.02
N ILE A 45 7.02 0.97 14.90
CA ILE A 45 6.94 0.06 16.04
C ILE A 45 8.34 -0.49 16.29
N THR A 46 8.77 -0.49 17.55
CA THR A 46 10.00 -1.17 17.96
C THR A 46 9.66 -2.18 19.05
N ALA A 47 10.52 -3.19 19.22
CA ALA A 47 10.36 -4.25 20.21
C ALA A 47 11.72 -4.79 20.67
N ALA A 48 11.74 -5.76 21.57
CA ALA A 48 13.00 -6.37 22.04
C ALA A 48 13.76 -7.09 20.91
N ASP A 49 13.03 -7.68 19.96
CA ASP A 49 13.58 -8.38 18.80
C ASP A 49 12.65 -8.23 17.58
N GLN A 50 13.10 -8.74 16.42
CA GLN A 50 12.34 -8.64 15.18
C GLN A 50 11.06 -9.50 15.20
N GLU A 51 11.02 -10.58 15.96
CA GLU A 51 9.85 -11.47 16.02
C GLU A 51 8.67 -10.74 16.67
N TRP A 52 8.91 -10.05 17.80
CA TRP A 52 7.88 -9.22 18.42
C TRP A 52 7.45 -8.03 17.55
N CYS A 53 8.39 -7.40 16.85
CA CYS A 53 8.06 -6.36 15.87
C CYS A 53 7.13 -6.88 14.77
N ASP A 54 7.49 -8.00 14.15
CA ASP A 54 6.73 -8.60 13.06
C ASP A 54 5.33 -9.05 13.54
N ALA A 55 5.22 -9.59 14.77
CA ALA A 55 3.95 -9.99 15.37
C ALA A 55 3.03 -8.77 15.62
N ALA A 56 3.56 -7.69 16.21
CA ALA A 56 2.82 -6.45 16.45
C ALA A 56 2.34 -5.82 15.13
N ALA A 57 3.22 -5.77 14.13
CA ALA A 57 2.90 -5.24 12.82
C ALA A 57 1.84 -6.08 12.13
N ALA A 58 1.99 -7.41 12.06
CA ALA A 58 1.02 -8.31 11.45
C ALA A 58 -0.38 -8.14 12.07
N ALA A 59 -0.47 -8.05 13.41
CA ALA A 59 -1.72 -7.78 14.10
C ALA A 59 -2.30 -6.39 13.75
N MET A 60 -1.46 -5.35 13.72
CA MET A 60 -1.89 -3.97 13.47
C MET A 60 -2.41 -3.75 12.04
N VAL A 61 -1.73 -4.34 11.05
CA VAL A 61 -2.04 -4.16 9.63
C VAL A 61 -3.13 -5.12 9.13
N GLY A 62 -3.44 -6.17 9.89
CA GLY A 62 -4.51 -7.12 9.56
C GLY A 62 -5.88 -6.45 9.37
N PHE A 63 -6.72 -7.01 8.50
CA PHE A 63 -8.01 -6.42 8.11
C PHE A 63 -7.88 -4.94 7.67
N GLY A 64 -6.91 -4.65 6.80
CA GLY A 64 -6.54 -3.31 6.37
C GLY A 64 -6.30 -3.21 4.87
N THR A 65 -7.09 -3.92 4.06
CA THR A 65 -6.80 -4.13 2.64
C THR A 65 -7.43 -3.11 1.70
N SER A 66 -8.60 -2.57 2.09
CA SER A 66 -9.31 -1.58 1.28
C SER A 66 -10.13 -0.64 2.14
N VAL A 67 -10.06 0.67 1.86
CA VAL A 67 -10.85 1.68 2.57
C VAL A 67 -12.36 1.52 2.41
N ILE A 68 -12.83 0.81 1.37
CA ILE A 68 -14.26 0.60 1.10
C ILE A 68 -14.97 -0.07 2.28
N ALA A 69 -14.36 -1.08 2.89
CA ALA A 69 -14.97 -1.86 3.97
C ALA A 69 -14.09 -2.00 5.22
N CYS A 70 -12.76 -1.91 5.08
CA CYS A 70 -11.84 -1.95 6.23
C CYS A 70 -11.71 -0.57 6.92
N GLY A 71 -12.04 0.51 6.20
CA GLY A 71 -11.90 1.90 6.65
C GLY A 71 -10.47 2.45 6.58
N VAL A 72 -9.47 1.60 6.40
CA VAL A 72 -8.06 1.97 6.26
C VAL A 72 -7.36 0.97 5.34
N GLU A 73 -6.44 1.46 4.53
CA GLU A 73 -5.42 0.68 3.82
C GLU A 73 -4.11 0.80 4.60
N ILE A 74 -3.59 -0.31 5.12
CA ILE A 74 -2.44 -0.27 6.04
C ILE A 74 -1.60 -1.52 5.84
N ALA A 75 -0.28 -1.33 5.73
CA ALA A 75 0.66 -2.43 5.61
C ALA A 75 2.03 -2.06 6.18
N VAL A 76 2.87 -3.08 6.36
CA VAL A 76 4.29 -2.88 6.60
C VAL A 76 4.89 -2.22 5.37
N GLU A 77 5.55 -1.09 5.58
CA GLU A 77 6.39 -0.45 4.57
C GLU A 77 7.71 -1.23 4.48
N ARG A 78 8.48 -1.25 5.57
CA ARG A 78 9.77 -1.95 5.64
C ARG A 78 10.19 -2.24 7.07
N ARG A 79 11.11 -3.19 7.23
CA ARG A 79 11.84 -3.39 8.48
C ARG A 79 12.90 -2.28 8.66
N LEU A 80 13.19 -1.96 9.91
CA LEU A 80 14.15 -0.94 10.32
C LEU A 80 15.24 -1.56 11.19
N LEU A 81 16.48 -1.17 10.93
CA LEU A 81 17.60 -1.47 11.81
C LEU A 81 17.52 -0.66 13.10
N ALA A 82 18.18 -1.15 14.15
CA ALA A 82 18.31 -0.43 15.43
C ALA A 82 18.78 1.02 15.27
N SER A 83 19.71 1.28 14.35
CA SER A 83 20.25 2.61 14.05
C SER A 83 19.27 3.57 13.38
N GLU A 84 18.14 3.06 12.86
CA GLU A 84 17.10 3.85 12.19
C GLU A 84 15.91 4.15 13.10
N THR A 85 15.91 3.67 14.34
CA THR A 85 14.78 3.81 15.25
C THR A 85 15.04 4.79 16.40
N PRO A 86 13.99 5.42 16.97
CA PRO A 86 14.16 6.40 18.02
C PRO A 86 14.76 5.88 19.33
N ASP A 87 14.66 4.58 19.61
CA ASP A 87 15.07 3.96 20.88
C ASP A 87 16.23 2.95 20.72
N GLY A 88 16.81 2.84 19.52
CA GLY A 88 17.96 1.97 19.26
C GLY A 88 17.63 0.48 19.22
N ARG A 89 16.35 0.11 19.06
CA ARG A 89 15.88 -1.27 18.99
C ARG A 89 15.47 -1.66 17.56
N PRO A 90 15.44 -2.95 17.19
CA PRO A 90 14.89 -3.34 15.90
C PRO A 90 13.45 -2.84 15.76
N GLY A 91 13.06 -2.49 14.53
CA GLY A 91 11.77 -1.88 14.28
C GLY A 91 11.13 -2.23 12.95
N VAL A 92 9.91 -1.74 12.79
CA VAL A 92 9.13 -1.86 11.56
C VAL A 92 8.37 -0.57 11.32
N ALA A 93 8.48 -0.07 10.09
CA ALA A 93 7.71 1.07 9.63
C ALA A 93 6.40 0.59 9.01
N ILE A 94 5.32 1.30 9.33
CA ILE A 94 3.98 1.05 8.81
C ILE A 94 3.48 2.33 8.17
N LEU A 95 2.93 2.19 6.96
CA LEU A 95 2.16 3.25 6.32
C LEU A 95 0.68 2.92 6.40
N ALA A 96 -0.13 3.93 6.68
CA ALA A 96 -1.57 3.81 6.75
C ALA A 96 -2.24 4.94 5.99
N PHE A 97 -3.20 4.58 5.14
CA PHE A 97 -3.91 5.43 4.22
C PHE A 97 -5.42 5.35 4.49
N ALA A 98 -6.10 6.48 4.46
CA ALA A 98 -7.55 6.52 4.53
C ALA A 98 -8.13 7.65 3.68
N VAL A 99 -9.41 7.53 3.35
CA VAL A 99 -10.15 8.56 2.59
C VAL A 99 -10.21 9.91 3.29
N SER A 100 -9.98 9.96 4.60
CA SER A 100 -9.97 11.21 5.37
C SER A 100 -9.07 11.14 6.60
N GLY A 101 -8.66 12.31 7.08
CA GLY A 101 -7.88 12.43 8.31
C GLY A 101 -8.65 11.96 9.55
N LYS A 102 -9.97 12.18 9.57
CA LYS A 102 -10.84 11.71 10.66
C LYS A 102 -10.86 10.19 10.76
N GLU A 103 -10.82 9.49 9.63
CA GLU A 103 -10.79 8.03 9.63
C GLU A 103 -9.42 7.52 10.12
N LEU A 104 -8.29 8.16 9.75
CA LEU A 104 -6.99 7.87 10.37
C LEU A 104 -7.01 8.09 11.89
N GLU A 105 -7.54 9.23 12.34
CA GLU A 105 -7.66 9.59 13.75
C GLU A 105 -8.51 8.59 14.56
N LYS A 106 -9.40 7.86 13.89
CA LYS A 106 -10.22 6.79 14.48
C LYS A 106 -9.55 5.42 14.41
N GLN A 107 -8.97 5.05 13.26
CA GLN A 107 -8.44 3.71 13.00
C GLN A 107 -7.11 3.46 13.71
N ILE A 108 -6.19 4.43 13.67
CA ILE A 108 -4.84 4.23 14.18
C ILE A 108 -4.80 4.01 15.70
N PRO A 109 -5.45 4.82 16.55
CA PRO A 109 -5.42 4.56 17.99
C PRO A 109 -6.10 3.22 18.36
N ARG A 110 -7.18 2.84 17.66
CA ARG A 110 -7.88 1.58 17.89
C ARG A 110 -6.97 0.38 17.61
N ARG A 111 -6.28 0.40 16.47
CA ARG A 111 -5.33 -0.66 16.08
C ARG A 111 -4.12 -0.66 17.00
N ALA A 112 -3.50 0.49 17.24
CA ALA A 112 -2.37 0.61 18.15
C ALA A 112 -2.69 0.10 19.56
N GLY A 113 -3.86 0.44 20.10
CA GLY A 113 -4.26 0.04 21.44
C GLY A 113 -4.62 -1.45 21.59
N GLN A 114 -4.99 -2.14 20.52
CA GLN A 114 -5.41 -3.55 20.56
C GLN A 114 -4.40 -4.51 19.93
N CYS A 115 -3.41 -3.99 19.20
CA CYS A 115 -2.41 -4.79 18.48
C CYS A 115 -0.97 -4.47 18.88
N VAL A 116 -0.67 -3.21 19.25
CA VAL A 116 0.69 -2.80 19.60
C VAL A 116 0.84 -2.73 21.11
N LEU A 117 0.03 -1.92 21.81
CA LEU A 117 0.05 -1.81 23.27
C LEU A 117 -0.07 -3.16 23.99
N THR A 118 -0.79 -4.11 23.39
CA THR A 118 -1.01 -5.47 23.91
C THR A 118 0.10 -6.46 23.53
N CYS A 119 0.97 -6.11 22.58
CA CYS A 119 2.07 -6.96 22.13
C CYS A 119 3.30 -6.75 23.04
N PRO A 120 3.93 -7.83 23.54
CA PRO A 120 5.07 -7.75 24.45
C PRO A 120 6.20 -6.88 23.96
N THR A 121 6.83 -6.16 24.88
CA THR A 121 8.06 -5.37 24.68
C THR A 121 7.93 -4.18 23.74
N THR A 122 6.76 -3.92 23.16
CA THR A 122 6.64 -2.92 22.08
C THR A 122 6.73 -1.48 22.57
N ALA A 123 7.15 -0.60 21.67
CA ALA A 123 6.95 0.84 21.76
C ALA A 123 6.46 1.41 20.42
N LEU A 124 5.80 2.57 20.45
CA LEU A 124 5.16 3.18 19.27
C LEU A 124 5.56 4.64 19.08
N TYR A 125 6.10 4.94 17.90
CA TYR A 125 6.63 6.25 17.54
C TYR A 125 5.98 6.80 16.27
N ALA A 126 6.02 8.13 16.12
CA ALA A 126 5.73 8.75 14.84
C ALA A 126 6.82 8.42 13.83
N GLY A 127 6.44 8.11 12.59
CA GLY A 127 7.38 7.82 11.51
C GLY A 127 7.53 8.94 10.47
N LEU A 128 6.75 10.01 10.56
CA LEU A 128 6.94 11.23 9.75
C LEU A 128 7.82 12.22 10.50
N ASP A 129 8.92 12.63 9.86
CA ASP A 129 9.86 13.59 10.42
C ASP A 129 9.28 15.00 10.39
N GLY A 130 8.87 15.50 11.54
CA GLY A 130 8.32 16.84 11.65
C GLY A 130 7.34 17.01 12.81
N GLY A 131 7.48 18.15 13.48
CA GLY A 131 6.55 18.58 14.52
C GLY A 131 5.24 19.14 13.96
N PRO A 132 4.41 19.75 14.83
CA PRO A 132 3.16 20.42 14.43
C PRO A 132 3.34 21.58 13.43
N THR A 133 4.56 22.12 13.30
CA THR A 133 4.88 23.16 12.30
C THR A 133 4.93 22.61 10.88
N VAL A 134 5.49 21.41 10.70
CA VAL A 134 5.58 20.71 9.41
C VAL A 134 4.27 19.98 9.10
N TYR A 135 3.72 19.27 10.10
CA TYR A 135 2.47 18.53 9.99
C TYR A 135 1.47 19.06 11.02
N PRO A 136 0.71 20.12 10.71
CA PRO A 136 -0.26 20.71 11.64
C PRO A 136 -1.42 19.78 11.96
N ASN A 137 -1.75 18.90 11.01
CA ASN A 137 -2.71 17.83 11.21
C ASN A 137 -2.02 16.61 11.83
N ARG A 138 -2.57 16.10 12.93
CA ARG A 138 -1.97 15.02 13.72
C ARG A 138 -2.97 13.87 13.93
N VAL A 139 -2.45 12.66 14.02
CA VAL A 139 -3.19 11.47 14.48
C VAL A 139 -2.81 11.20 15.93
N PRO A 140 -3.78 11.11 16.86
CA PRO A 140 -3.46 10.87 18.26
C PRO A 140 -2.88 9.46 18.45
N LEU A 141 -1.80 9.34 19.21
CA LEU A 141 -1.21 8.05 19.60
C LEU A 141 -1.37 7.89 21.12
N GLY A 142 -0.29 8.11 21.88
CA GLY A 142 -0.33 8.18 23.34
C GLY A 142 -1.30 9.24 23.87
N LYS A 143 -1.69 10.24 23.06
CA LYS A 143 -2.76 11.17 23.40
C LYS A 143 -4.07 10.46 23.75
N THR A 144 -4.36 9.33 23.13
CA THR A 144 -5.54 8.50 23.41
C THR A 144 -5.16 7.30 24.28
N LEU A 145 -4.08 6.60 23.95
CA LEU A 145 -3.71 5.34 24.60
C LEU A 145 -3.37 5.48 26.09
N ARG A 146 -2.87 6.67 26.51
CA ARG A 146 -2.43 6.90 27.89
C ARG A 146 -3.47 6.62 28.97
N TYR A 147 -4.76 6.73 28.63
CA TYR A 147 -5.84 6.54 29.60
C TYR A 147 -5.94 5.09 30.08
N PHE A 148 -5.35 4.14 29.34
CA PHE A 148 -5.22 2.76 29.81
C PHE A 148 -4.40 2.65 31.10
N GLY A 149 -3.49 3.59 31.36
CA GLY A 149 -2.70 3.62 32.59
C GLY A 149 -3.48 4.05 33.83
N ASP A 150 -4.78 4.34 33.72
CA ASP A 150 -5.70 4.65 34.83
C ASP A 150 -5.18 5.68 35.85
N GLY A 151 -4.52 6.72 35.36
CA GLY A 151 -3.97 7.81 36.18
C GLY A 151 -2.51 7.61 36.59
N TYR A 152 -1.92 6.44 36.35
CA TYR A 152 -0.52 6.12 36.67
C TYR A 152 0.46 6.41 35.52
N GLN A 153 -0.05 6.74 34.33
CA GLN A 153 0.79 7.12 33.19
C GLN A 153 1.64 8.37 33.47
N ILE A 154 2.88 8.38 32.97
CA ILE A 154 3.81 9.52 33.13
C ILE A 154 4.10 10.14 31.77
N SER A 155 4.02 11.48 31.69
CA SER A 155 4.45 12.25 30.52
C SER A 155 5.93 12.62 30.64
N LYS A 156 6.66 12.53 29.53
CA LYS A 156 8.00 13.10 29.38
C LYS A 156 8.07 13.93 28.10
N GLN A 157 8.81 15.03 28.14
CA GLN A 157 9.13 15.83 26.95
C GLN A 157 10.63 15.72 26.74
N LEU A 158 11.03 15.26 25.56
CA LEU A 158 12.42 15.09 25.17
C LEU A 158 12.70 15.93 23.94
N GLN A 159 13.88 16.54 23.88
CA GLN A 159 14.32 17.19 22.65
C GLN A 159 14.62 16.11 21.59
N PRO A 160 14.25 16.31 20.32
CA PRO A 160 14.63 15.41 19.25
C PRO A 160 16.17 15.38 19.13
N PRO A 161 16.77 14.26 18.69
CA PRO A 161 18.19 14.22 18.36
C PRO A 161 18.50 15.33 17.34
N GLN A 162 19.58 16.09 17.57
CA GLN A 162 19.96 17.18 16.66
C GLN A 162 20.19 16.66 15.24
N ALA A 163 19.45 17.18 14.27
CA ALA A 163 20.02 17.40 12.95
C ALA A 163 21.01 18.55 13.11
N SER A 164 22.27 18.33 12.76
CA SER A 164 23.37 19.29 12.93
C SER A 164 23.00 20.72 12.50
N GLY A 165 23.06 21.69 13.42
CA GLY A 165 23.21 23.12 13.07
C GLY A 165 22.31 24.12 13.78
N ASP A 166 21.11 23.75 14.25
CA ASP A 166 20.16 24.73 14.79
C ASP A 166 20.14 24.80 16.33
N ASN A 167 19.98 26.03 16.84
CA ASN A 167 19.85 26.30 18.28
C ASN A 167 18.55 25.69 18.84
N PRO A 168 18.59 24.98 19.97
CA PRO A 168 17.41 24.31 20.51
C PRO A 168 16.37 25.32 20.99
N THR A 169 15.17 25.28 20.40
CA THR A 169 13.98 25.94 20.93
C THR A 169 13.10 24.91 21.67
N THR A 170 12.35 25.37 22.68
CA THR A 170 11.38 24.53 23.41
C THR A 170 10.19 24.10 22.54
N GLU A 171 10.02 24.70 21.37
CA GLU A 171 8.94 24.41 20.42
C GLU A 171 9.09 23.05 19.73
N ASN A 172 10.29 22.46 19.76
CA ASN A 172 10.57 21.17 19.10
C ASN A 172 10.51 19.95 20.04
N ALA A 173 10.21 20.14 21.34
CA ALA A 173 10.20 19.03 22.28
C ALA A 173 9.11 18.00 21.93
N VAL A 174 9.53 16.74 21.77
CA VAL A 174 8.64 15.62 21.50
C VAL A 174 8.11 15.05 22.81
N ARG A 175 6.78 14.93 22.92
CA ARG A 175 6.13 14.37 24.09
C ARG A 175 5.95 12.86 23.95
N TYR A 176 6.31 12.14 25.00
CA TYR A 176 6.13 10.69 25.16
C TYR A 176 5.31 10.38 26.41
N TRP A 177 4.65 9.23 26.39
CA TRP A 177 3.96 8.64 27.52
C TRP A 177 4.61 7.30 27.88
N ARG A 178 4.74 7.07 29.19
CA ARG A 178 5.05 5.77 29.78
C ARG A 178 3.78 5.27 30.45
N ILE A 179 3.21 4.20 29.91
CA ILE A 179 1.93 3.64 30.36
C ILE A 179 2.25 2.34 31.10
N PRO A 180 1.98 2.22 32.41
CA PRO A 180 2.29 1.00 33.15
C PRO A 180 1.44 -0.18 32.65
N VAL A 181 2.08 -1.31 32.42
CA VAL A 181 1.50 -2.55 31.90
C VAL A 181 2.19 -3.75 32.56
N MET A 182 1.71 -4.98 32.31
CA MET A 182 2.20 -6.17 33.03
C MET A 182 3.68 -6.48 32.79
N ASP A 183 4.22 -6.21 31.59
CA ASP A 183 5.63 -6.45 31.28
C ASP A 183 6.54 -5.25 31.60
N GLY A 184 5.99 -4.18 32.20
CA GLY A 184 6.71 -2.97 32.58
C GLY A 184 5.99 -1.71 32.11
N GLU A 185 6.48 -1.11 31.03
CA GLU A 185 5.95 0.15 30.50
C GLU A 185 5.81 0.12 28.98
N PHE A 186 4.61 0.43 28.49
CA PHE A 186 4.39 0.72 27.09
C PHE A 186 4.76 2.19 26.81
N VAL A 187 5.82 2.40 26.05
CA VAL A 187 6.27 3.74 25.64
C VAL A 187 5.62 4.11 24.32
N CYS A 188 4.97 5.28 24.27
CA CYS A 188 4.44 5.80 23.01
C CYS A 188 4.55 7.31 22.89
N GLN A 189 4.82 7.77 21.67
CA GLN A 189 4.79 9.20 21.35
C GLN A 189 3.37 9.76 21.48
N HIS A 190 3.22 11.05 21.79
CA HIS A 190 1.93 11.68 22.03
C HIS A 190 1.00 11.60 20.79
N ASP A 191 1.54 11.91 19.62
CA ASP A 191 0.85 11.89 18.34
C ASP A 191 1.87 11.76 17.18
N CYS A 192 1.37 11.52 15.97
CA CYS A 192 2.15 11.53 14.74
C CYS A 192 1.54 12.47 13.70
N GLY A 193 2.36 12.98 12.77
CA GLY A 193 1.87 13.79 11.66
C GLY A 193 0.97 12.99 10.73
N ARG A 194 0.07 13.68 10.02
CA ARG A 194 -0.57 13.14 8.82
C ARG A 194 -0.51 14.14 7.67
N THR A 195 -0.39 13.63 6.45
CA THR A 195 -0.25 14.42 5.23
C THR A 195 -1.15 13.90 4.12
N GLU A 196 -1.23 14.67 3.03
CA GLU A 196 -1.80 14.23 1.76
C GLU A 196 -0.97 13.09 1.16
N ALA A 197 -1.64 12.20 0.45
CA ALA A 197 -1.04 11.04 -0.20
C ALA A 197 -1.91 10.54 -1.35
N ILE A 198 -1.47 9.46 -1.99
CA ILE A 198 -2.17 8.87 -3.13
C ILE A 198 -2.37 7.38 -2.85
N GLY A 199 -3.56 6.86 -3.16
CA GLY A 199 -3.81 5.43 -3.14
C GLY A 199 -4.56 4.93 -4.36
N GLY A 200 -4.43 3.63 -4.62
CA GLY A 200 -5.02 2.98 -5.79
C GLY A 200 -4.18 3.03 -7.07
N GLY A 201 -2.89 3.41 -6.98
CA GLY A 201 -1.95 3.11 -8.07
C GLY A 201 -1.95 1.61 -8.32
N ASN A 202 -1.93 1.14 -9.56
CA ASN A 202 -2.07 -0.30 -9.80
C ASN A 202 -1.45 -0.75 -11.13
N PHE A 203 -1.24 -2.06 -11.22
CA PHE A 203 -1.10 -2.76 -12.48
C PHE A 203 -1.69 -4.16 -12.37
N ILE A 204 -2.12 -4.69 -13.50
CA ILE A 204 -2.83 -5.96 -13.63
C ILE A 204 -1.99 -6.89 -14.50
N LEU A 205 -1.68 -8.06 -13.97
CA LEU A 205 -0.90 -9.10 -14.63
C LEU A 205 -1.86 -10.10 -15.29
N LEU A 206 -1.72 -10.30 -16.60
CA LEU A 206 -2.54 -11.22 -17.38
C LEU A 206 -1.75 -12.51 -17.60
N GLY A 207 -2.10 -13.59 -16.90
CA GLY A 207 -1.36 -14.85 -16.91
C GLY A 207 -1.91 -15.90 -17.85
N ARG A 208 -1.01 -16.74 -18.38
CA ARG A 208 -1.37 -17.98 -19.09
C ARG A 208 -1.77 -19.11 -18.15
N SER A 209 -1.41 -19.02 -16.87
CA SER A 209 -1.87 -19.90 -15.79
C SER A 209 -1.87 -19.16 -14.46
N ILE A 210 -2.59 -19.71 -13.46
CA ILE A 210 -2.60 -19.16 -12.11
C ILE A 210 -1.22 -19.28 -11.44
N GLU A 211 -0.47 -20.35 -11.73
CA GLU A 211 0.89 -20.56 -11.23
C GLU A 211 1.83 -19.48 -11.75
N ALA A 212 1.80 -19.22 -13.06
CA ALA A 212 2.68 -18.23 -13.70
C ALA A 212 2.40 -16.80 -13.21
N VAL A 213 1.12 -16.38 -13.17
CA VAL A 213 0.78 -15.04 -12.69
C VAL A 213 1.07 -14.89 -11.19
N SER A 214 0.94 -15.97 -10.41
CA SER A 214 1.28 -15.96 -8.99
C SER A 214 2.78 -15.80 -8.75
N VAL A 215 3.63 -16.43 -9.57
CA VAL A 215 5.10 -16.22 -9.54
C VAL A 215 5.45 -14.79 -9.92
N ALA A 216 4.90 -14.28 -11.03
CA ALA A 216 5.13 -12.91 -11.47
C ALA A 216 4.70 -11.88 -10.42
N CYS A 217 3.55 -12.10 -9.81
CA CYS A 217 3.03 -11.24 -8.75
C CYS A 217 3.96 -11.22 -7.53
N ARG A 218 4.40 -12.39 -7.04
CA ARG A 218 5.36 -12.45 -5.92
C ARG A 218 6.68 -11.76 -6.25
N ALA A 219 7.16 -11.86 -7.49
CA ALA A 219 8.36 -11.16 -7.93
C ALA A 219 8.17 -9.64 -7.89
N ALA A 220 7.02 -9.14 -8.33
CA ALA A 220 6.68 -7.72 -8.22
C ALA A 220 6.64 -7.24 -6.76
N ILE A 221 5.95 -7.96 -5.88
CA ILE A 221 5.85 -7.59 -4.46
C ILE A 221 7.22 -7.62 -3.78
N ALA A 222 8.06 -8.61 -4.11
CA ALA A 222 9.43 -8.67 -3.60
C ALA A 222 10.28 -7.47 -4.04
N ALA A 223 10.08 -6.96 -5.26
CA ALA A 223 10.77 -5.77 -5.77
C ALA A 223 10.25 -4.46 -5.15
N ILE A 224 8.96 -4.38 -4.83
CA ILE A 224 8.32 -3.20 -4.21
C ILE A 224 8.58 -3.14 -2.70
N SER A 225 8.59 -4.28 -2.01
CA SER A 225 8.71 -4.35 -0.54
C SER A 225 9.88 -3.59 0.10
N PRO A 226 11.08 -3.46 -0.50
CA PRO A 226 12.15 -2.67 0.11
C PRO A 226 12.03 -1.15 -0.12
N MET A 227 11.08 -0.70 -0.94
CA MET A 227 10.94 0.72 -1.30
C MET A 227 10.40 1.55 -0.14
N HIS A 228 10.91 2.77 -0.01
CA HIS A 228 10.39 3.76 0.94
C HIS A 228 9.13 4.42 0.38
N GLY A 229 8.20 4.74 1.27
CA GLY A 229 7.06 5.61 0.96
C GLY A 229 5.91 4.94 0.21
N VAL A 230 5.94 3.60 0.03
CA VAL A 230 4.87 2.83 -0.63
C VAL A 230 4.50 1.58 0.14
N ILE A 231 3.26 1.11 -0.06
CA ILE A 231 2.78 -0.20 0.40
C ILE A 231 1.94 -0.89 -0.66
N THR A 232 1.76 -2.20 -0.50
CA THR A 232 0.78 -3.00 -1.24
C THR A 232 -0.23 -3.60 -0.25
N PRO A 233 -1.39 -2.95 0.00
CA PRO A 233 -2.22 -3.21 1.19
C PRO A 233 -2.99 -4.53 1.15
N PHE A 234 -3.11 -5.17 -0.01
CA PHE A 234 -3.83 -6.43 -0.14
C PHE A 234 -3.04 -7.62 0.44
N PRO A 235 -3.70 -8.76 0.74
CA PRO A 235 -3.04 -9.91 1.34
C PRO A 235 -1.89 -10.43 0.46
N GLY A 236 -0.67 -10.44 1.01
CA GLY A 236 0.53 -10.79 0.24
C GLY A 236 0.89 -9.81 -0.87
N GLY A 237 0.31 -8.61 -0.87
CA GLY A 237 0.56 -7.51 -1.79
C GLY A 237 -0.34 -7.46 -3.02
N ALA A 238 -1.27 -8.41 -3.19
CA ALA A 238 -2.07 -8.49 -4.41
C ALA A 238 -3.51 -8.95 -4.20
N THR A 239 -4.36 -8.60 -5.15
CA THR A 239 -5.77 -8.99 -5.15
C THR A 239 -6.11 -9.88 -6.34
N ARG A 240 -6.95 -10.88 -6.07
CA ARG A 240 -7.54 -11.77 -7.07
C ARG A 240 -8.94 -11.35 -7.49
N SER A 241 -9.55 -10.39 -6.78
CA SER A 241 -10.98 -10.16 -6.89
C SER A 241 -11.35 -9.19 -8.00
N GLY A 242 -10.51 -8.19 -8.30
CA GLY A 242 -10.72 -7.14 -9.29
C GLY A 242 -12.11 -6.49 -9.23
N SER A 243 -12.23 -5.28 -8.69
CA SER A 243 -13.55 -4.64 -8.53
C SER A 243 -13.85 -3.61 -9.60
N LYS A 244 -15.13 -3.48 -9.97
CA LYS A 244 -15.66 -2.31 -10.66
C LYS A 244 -16.55 -1.49 -9.73
N VAL A 245 -16.72 -0.22 -10.08
CA VAL A 245 -17.67 0.68 -9.39
C VAL A 245 -19.11 0.26 -9.70
N GLY A 246 -19.93 0.22 -8.65
CA GLY A 246 -21.34 -0.12 -8.73
C GLY A 246 -21.59 -1.62 -8.80
N SER A 247 -22.87 -1.97 -8.86
CA SER A 247 -23.36 -3.35 -8.88
C SER A 247 -24.78 -3.40 -9.43
N LYS A 248 -25.17 -4.55 -9.99
CA LYS A 248 -26.59 -4.83 -10.29
C LYS A 248 -27.45 -4.90 -9.02
N TYR A 249 -26.83 -5.10 -7.85
CA TYR A 249 -27.48 -5.09 -6.55
C TYR A 249 -27.26 -3.73 -5.88
N ALA A 250 -28.33 -2.95 -5.72
CA ALA A 250 -28.26 -1.54 -5.30
C ALA A 250 -27.56 -1.29 -3.93
N ALA A 251 -27.50 -2.28 -3.06
CA ALA A 251 -26.84 -2.18 -1.75
C ALA A 251 -25.30 -2.24 -1.83
N LEU A 252 -24.73 -2.58 -2.98
CA LEU A 252 -23.28 -2.78 -3.14
C LEU A 252 -22.63 -1.63 -3.91
N PHE A 253 -21.64 -0.98 -3.29
CA PHE A 253 -20.84 0.08 -3.90
C PHE A 253 -19.84 -0.42 -4.95
N ALA A 254 -19.42 -1.68 -4.84
CA ALA A 254 -18.50 -2.34 -5.74
C ALA A 254 -18.95 -3.77 -6.00
N SER A 255 -18.58 -4.30 -7.17
CA SER A 255 -18.83 -5.70 -7.56
C SER A 255 -17.66 -6.24 -8.38
N THR A 256 -17.71 -7.53 -8.74
CA THR A 256 -16.70 -8.14 -9.62
C THR A 256 -16.55 -7.33 -10.91
N ASN A 257 -15.31 -7.16 -11.37
CA ASN A 257 -15.05 -6.62 -12.70
C ASN A 257 -15.18 -7.75 -13.73
N GLU A 258 -16.37 -7.93 -14.28
CA GLU A 258 -16.64 -9.04 -15.21
C GLU A 258 -15.77 -9.00 -16.47
N ALA A 259 -15.34 -7.82 -16.92
CA ALA A 259 -14.50 -7.66 -18.11
C ALA A 259 -13.13 -8.36 -17.96
N PHE A 260 -12.63 -8.43 -16.72
CA PHE A 260 -11.35 -9.05 -16.35
C PHE A 260 -11.51 -10.41 -15.69
N CYS A 261 -12.67 -11.07 -15.83
CA CYS A 261 -12.93 -12.36 -15.22
C CYS A 261 -12.87 -13.50 -16.25
N PRO A 262 -11.82 -14.35 -16.27
CA PRO A 262 -11.69 -15.43 -17.26
C PRO A 262 -12.88 -16.40 -17.27
N ALA A 263 -13.49 -16.64 -16.10
CA ALA A 263 -14.64 -17.54 -15.97
C ALA A 263 -15.95 -16.98 -16.57
N LEU A 264 -16.01 -15.67 -16.85
CA LEU A 264 -17.18 -15.00 -17.41
C LEU A 264 -17.01 -14.65 -18.90
N ARG A 265 -15.96 -15.15 -19.56
CA ARG A 265 -15.65 -14.83 -20.97
C ARG A 265 -16.82 -15.07 -21.94
N GLU A 266 -17.60 -16.13 -21.72
CA GLU A 266 -18.77 -16.47 -22.56
C GLU A 266 -20.07 -15.74 -22.15
N LEU A 267 -20.06 -15.04 -21.01
CA LEU A 267 -21.25 -14.45 -20.39
C LEU A 267 -21.21 -12.91 -20.32
N ALA A 268 -20.03 -12.32 -20.46
CA ALA A 268 -19.80 -10.88 -20.37
C ALA A 268 -18.82 -10.43 -21.46
N GLN A 269 -18.87 -9.14 -21.81
CA GLN A 269 -17.88 -8.55 -22.69
C GLN A 269 -16.52 -8.55 -21.98
N THR A 270 -15.57 -9.33 -22.50
CA THR A 270 -14.24 -9.46 -21.92
C THR A 270 -13.27 -8.41 -22.48
N GLU A 271 -12.35 -7.94 -21.65
CA GLU A 271 -11.16 -7.19 -22.09
C GLU A 271 -9.90 -8.08 -22.11
N LEU A 272 -10.04 -9.37 -21.78
CA LEU A 272 -8.92 -10.29 -21.68
C LEU A 272 -8.53 -10.83 -23.06
N PRO A 273 -7.24 -10.85 -23.41
CA PRO A 273 -6.75 -11.64 -24.53
C PRO A 273 -7.13 -13.11 -24.37
N ALA A 274 -7.29 -13.80 -25.51
CA ALA A 274 -7.76 -15.18 -25.57
C ALA A 274 -6.94 -16.14 -24.68
N GLU A 275 -5.62 -15.97 -24.63
CA GLU A 275 -4.73 -16.87 -23.89
C GLU A 275 -4.67 -16.59 -22.38
N THR A 276 -5.34 -15.55 -21.89
CA THR A 276 -5.34 -15.21 -20.47
C THR A 276 -6.26 -16.17 -19.71
N THR A 277 -5.74 -16.93 -18.76
CA THR A 277 -6.53 -17.87 -17.95
C THR A 277 -6.62 -17.47 -16.48
N ALA A 278 -5.74 -16.56 -16.04
CA ALA A 278 -5.74 -16.02 -14.68
C ALA A 278 -5.29 -14.56 -14.67
N VAL A 279 -5.80 -13.78 -13.71
CA VAL A 279 -5.51 -12.36 -13.54
C VAL A 279 -5.23 -12.09 -12.08
N LEU A 280 -4.18 -11.31 -11.80
CA LEU A 280 -3.92 -10.75 -10.48
C LEU A 280 -3.62 -9.26 -10.63
N GLU A 281 -4.06 -8.48 -9.66
CA GLU A 281 -3.85 -7.04 -9.60
C GLU A 281 -2.97 -6.71 -8.40
N VAL A 282 -1.98 -5.85 -8.61
CA VAL A 282 -1.18 -5.23 -7.56
C VAL A 282 -1.67 -3.80 -7.38
N VAL A 283 -2.13 -3.49 -6.18
CA VAL A 283 -2.55 -2.14 -5.77
C VAL A 283 -1.48 -1.55 -4.87
N ILE A 284 -1.16 -0.28 -5.09
CA ILE A 284 -0.06 0.46 -4.48
C ILE A 284 -0.58 1.80 -3.97
N ASP A 285 -0.33 2.05 -2.70
CA ASP A 285 -0.52 3.36 -2.08
C ASP A 285 0.84 3.95 -1.73
N GLY A 286 0.97 5.28 -1.81
CA GLY A 286 2.25 5.93 -1.60
C GLY A 286 2.17 7.40 -1.22
N MET A 287 3.27 7.92 -0.66
CA MET A 287 3.35 9.29 -0.15
C MET A 287 3.31 10.33 -1.28
N SER A 288 3.75 9.96 -2.48
CA SER A 288 3.79 10.83 -3.65
C SER A 288 3.55 10.07 -4.95
N PHE A 289 3.30 10.84 -6.02
CA PHE A 289 3.20 10.29 -7.37
C PHE A 289 4.50 9.59 -7.79
N GLY A 290 5.66 10.21 -7.51
CA GLY A 290 6.97 9.67 -7.92
C GLY A 290 7.28 8.32 -7.30
N GLU A 291 6.94 8.11 -6.03
CA GLU A 291 7.18 6.84 -5.36
C GLU A 291 6.26 5.72 -5.90
N ILE A 292 4.98 6.03 -6.16
CA ILE A 292 4.05 5.07 -6.78
C ILE A 292 4.47 4.74 -8.22
N ALA A 293 4.85 5.75 -9.01
CA ALA A 293 5.35 5.54 -10.38
C ALA A 293 6.59 4.63 -10.38
N SER A 294 7.54 4.89 -9.48
CA SER A 294 8.72 4.04 -9.30
C SER A 294 8.32 2.60 -8.91
N ALA A 295 7.36 2.44 -8.00
CA ALA A 295 6.90 1.13 -7.55
C ALA A 295 6.18 0.34 -8.67
N ILE A 296 5.36 1.01 -9.48
CA ILE A 296 4.76 0.43 -10.68
C ILE A 296 5.88 -0.03 -11.65
N SER A 297 6.87 0.82 -11.90
CA SER A 297 7.96 0.52 -12.83
C SER A 297 8.77 -0.71 -12.42
N VAL A 298 9.24 -0.76 -11.17
CA VAL A 298 10.03 -1.89 -10.67
C VAL A 298 9.19 -3.15 -10.53
N GLY A 299 7.92 -3.02 -10.12
CA GLY A 299 6.99 -4.13 -9.96
C GLY A 299 6.69 -4.83 -11.29
N ILE A 300 6.33 -4.06 -12.31
CA ILE A 300 6.08 -4.57 -13.67
C ILE A 300 7.37 -5.20 -14.22
N SER A 301 8.51 -4.53 -14.08
CA SER A 301 9.79 -5.04 -14.58
C SER A 301 10.15 -6.39 -13.95
N ALA A 302 10.01 -6.52 -12.63
CA ALA A 302 10.27 -7.76 -11.91
C ALA A 302 9.29 -8.88 -12.29
N ALA A 303 7.99 -8.58 -12.40
CA ALA A 303 6.98 -9.54 -12.84
C ALA A 303 7.29 -10.10 -14.23
N CYS A 304 7.59 -9.23 -15.20
CA CYS A 304 7.91 -9.63 -16.56
C CYS A 304 9.20 -10.47 -16.62
N ASN A 305 10.27 -10.04 -15.94
CA ASN A 305 11.55 -10.77 -15.93
C ASN A 305 11.44 -12.15 -15.26
N ALA A 306 10.53 -12.33 -14.30
CA ALA A 306 10.38 -13.59 -13.58
C ALA A 306 9.81 -14.73 -14.44
N VAL A 307 8.95 -14.42 -15.42
CA VAL A 307 8.22 -15.46 -16.17
C VAL A 307 8.15 -15.25 -17.69
N GLY A 308 8.56 -14.08 -18.19
CA GLY A 308 8.53 -13.71 -19.61
C GLY A 308 7.14 -13.83 -20.25
N ASN A 309 7.10 -13.79 -21.59
CA ASN A 309 5.86 -13.95 -22.37
C ASN A 309 5.29 -15.39 -22.35
N GLY A 310 6.09 -16.36 -21.87
CA GLY A 310 5.66 -17.73 -21.62
C GLY A 310 4.78 -17.86 -20.38
N GLY A 311 4.89 -16.94 -19.41
CA GLY A 311 4.04 -16.90 -18.22
C GLY A 311 2.96 -15.81 -18.27
N LEU A 312 3.32 -14.61 -18.75
CA LEU A 312 2.38 -13.49 -18.90
C LEU A 312 1.99 -13.28 -20.36
N VAL A 313 0.69 -13.13 -20.60
CA VAL A 313 0.15 -12.68 -21.88
C VAL A 313 0.40 -11.19 -22.07
N GLY A 314 0.34 -10.41 -20.98
CA GLY A 314 0.59 -8.97 -20.99
C GLY A 314 0.42 -8.34 -19.61
N VAL A 315 0.69 -7.05 -19.55
CA VAL A 315 0.45 -6.20 -18.37
C VAL A 315 -0.44 -5.02 -18.75
N THR A 316 -1.39 -4.70 -17.87
CA THR A 316 -2.29 -3.55 -18.03
C THR A 316 -2.51 -2.82 -16.71
N ALA A 317 -3.44 -1.89 -16.66
CA ALA A 317 -3.83 -1.19 -15.44
C ALA A 317 -5.33 -0.89 -15.43
N GLY A 318 -5.90 -0.87 -14.22
CA GLY A 318 -7.29 -0.51 -13.97
C GLY A 318 -7.47 1.01 -13.91
N ASN A 319 -8.49 1.49 -14.62
CA ASN A 319 -8.94 2.87 -14.58
C ASN A 319 -10.47 2.96 -14.71
N TYR A 320 -11.00 4.16 -14.51
CA TYR A 320 -12.44 4.47 -14.51
C TYR A 320 -12.76 5.50 -15.61
N GLY A 321 -11.99 5.46 -16.71
CA GLY A 321 -12.12 6.37 -17.84
C GLY A 321 -11.61 7.80 -17.57
N GLY A 322 -10.79 8.00 -16.54
CA GLY A 322 -10.21 9.29 -16.18
C GLY A 322 -11.19 10.26 -15.52
N LYS A 323 -12.31 9.75 -14.99
CA LYS A 323 -13.43 10.55 -14.50
C LYS A 323 -13.52 10.62 -12.97
N LEU A 324 -12.82 9.75 -12.25
CA LEU A 324 -12.96 9.61 -10.80
C LEU A 324 -11.68 10.05 -10.07
N GLY A 325 -10.56 9.45 -10.42
CA GLY A 325 -9.24 9.74 -9.85
C GLY A 325 -8.50 10.80 -10.68
N ARG A 326 -7.82 11.71 -9.99
CA ARG A 326 -7.06 12.80 -10.64
C ARG A 326 -5.63 12.40 -11.01
N HIS A 327 -5.13 11.29 -10.47
CA HIS A 327 -3.75 10.83 -10.70
C HIS A 327 -3.76 9.72 -11.73
N HIS A 328 -3.09 9.94 -12.86
CA HIS A 328 -3.05 8.98 -13.97
C HIS A 328 -1.61 8.50 -14.18
N PHE A 329 -1.34 7.26 -13.82
CA PHE A 329 -0.04 6.60 -14.05
C PHE A 329 -0.07 5.91 -15.41
N ARG A 330 0.28 6.64 -16.47
CA ARG A 330 0.40 6.07 -17.82
C ARG A 330 1.55 5.07 -17.86
N LEU A 331 1.26 3.80 -18.12
CA LEU A 331 2.23 2.72 -17.96
C LEU A 331 3.47 2.92 -18.83
N HIS A 332 3.28 3.38 -20.07
CA HIS A 332 4.39 3.60 -20.99
C HIS A 332 5.31 4.74 -20.54
N ASP A 333 4.74 5.83 -20.04
CA ASP A 333 5.52 6.98 -19.54
C ASP A 333 6.32 6.57 -18.29
N VAL A 334 5.65 5.94 -17.33
CA VAL A 334 6.26 5.44 -16.09
C VAL A 334 7.42 4.48 -16.36
N LEU A 335 7.29 3.62 -17.37
CA LEU A 335 8.33 2.64 -17.72
C LEU A 335 9.42 3.22 -18.64
N ALA A 336 9.18 4.34 -19.32
CA ALA A 336 10.17 5.01 -20.15
C ALA A 336 11.14 5.85 -19.30
N GLU A 337 10.64 6.55 -18.29
CA GLU A 337 11.45 7.40 -17.39
C GLU A 337 12.51 6.63 -16.59
N THR A 338 12.31 5.33 -16.36
CA THR A 338 13.28 4.49 -15.62
C THR A 338 14.40 3.93 -16.52
N ARG A 339 14.33 4.13 -17.84
CA ARG A 339 15.35 3.66 -18.81
C ARG A 339 16.38 4.74 -19.18
N SER A 340 16.21 5.97 -18.69
CA SER A 340 17.15 7.10 -18.84
C SER A 340 17.97 7.32 -17.58
#